data_AF-A0A9W6S3I5-F1
#
_entry.id   AF-A0A9W6S3I5-F1
#
_cell.length_a   1.000
_cell.length_b   1.000
_cell.length_c   1.000
_cell.angle_alpha   90.00
_cell.angle_beta   90.00
_cell.angle_gamma   90.00
#
_symmetry.space_group_name_H-M   'P 1'
#
loop_
_entity.id
_entity.type
_entity.pdbx_description
1 polymer ?
#
loop_
_entity_poly.entity_id
_entity_poly.type
_entity_poly.pdbx_seq_one_letter_code
_entity_poly.pdbx_strand_id
1 'polypeptide(L)'
;MRPGNRPISYADLVIDRFQNWPLTEARVQHPPGRALALHGLQVLHLHRDDLAEVFLTGPVIGRLDTALSASGRVDVFADTGWVQVHLDTEGDLFLLQSLVSLAIQANDPASHPVRPAVTDCPASRCHTAAPKAPAWAVTRARRTRSPGSSAGGRTNRRRPEPSSAVGMS
;
A
#
# COMPACT_ATOMS: atom_id res chain seq x y z
N MET A 1 -12.97 -23.49 -44.45
CA MET A 1 -11.93 -23.00 -43.51
C MET A 1 -12.63 -22.49 -42.27
N ARG A 2 -12.50 -23.18 -41.13
CA ARG A 2 -12.92 -22.65 -39.84
C ARG A 2 -11.80 -21.75 -39.33
N PRO A 3 -12.05 -20.50 -38.91
CA PRO A 3 -11.02 -19.69 -38.27
C PRO A 3 -10.50 -20.48 -37.07
N GLY A 4 -9.19 -20.75 -37.08
CA GLY A 4 -8.53 -21.50 -36.02
C GLY A 4 -8.76 -20.79 -34.69
N ASN A 5 -9.23 -21.54 -33.70
CA ASN A 5 -9.30 -21.13 -32.31
C ASN A 5 -7.86 -20.93 -31.82
N ARG A 6 -7.23 -19.79 -32.16
CA ARG A 6 -6.00 -19.39 -31.50
C ARG A 6 -6.36 -19.22 -30.04
N PRO A 7 -5.60 -19.82 -29.10
CA PRO A 7 -5.79 -19.50 -27.70
C PRO A 7 -5.63 -17.98 -27.58
N ILE A 8 -6.69 -17.30 -27.11
CA ILE A 8 -6.68 -15.85 -26.93
C ILE A 8 -5.61 -15.57 -25.88
N SER A 9 -4.60 -14.77 -26.19
CA SER A 9 -3.59 -14.42 -25.19
C SER A 9 -4.19 -13.49 -24.14
N TYR A 10 -3.71 -13.56 -22.90
CA TYR A 10 -4.16 -12.61 -21.88
C TYR A 10 -3.89 -11.17 -22.29
N ALA A 11 -2.80 -10.91 -23.02
CA ALA A 11 -2.54 -9.62 -23.59
C ALA A 11 -3.65 -9.15 -24.57
N ASP A 12 -4.26 -10.05 -25.36
CA ASP A 12 -5.38 -9.69 -26.24
C ASP A 12 -6.65 -9.39 -25.45
N LEU A 13 -6.94 -10.18 -24.41
CA LEU A 13 -8.08 -9.94 -23.51
C LEU A 13 -7.95 -8.61 -22.78
N VAL A 14 -6.74 -8.27 -22.35
CA VAL A 14 -6.46 -7.01 -21.66
C VAL A 14 -6.65 -5.82 -22.60
N ILE A 15 -6.10 -5.90 -23.83
CA ILE A 15 -6.31 -4.85 -24.83
C ILE A 15 -7.80 -4.66 -25.11
N ASP A 16 -8.55 -5.75 -25.31
CA ASP A 16 -9.99 -5.70 -25.55
C ASP A 16 -10.75 -5.03 -24.39
N ARG A 17 -10.42 -5.40 -23.15
CA ARG A 17 -11.07 -4.86 -21.95
C ARG A 17 -10.83 -3.35 -21.76
N PHE A 18 -9.71 -2.83 -22.24
CA PHE A 18 -9.35 -1.40 -22.11
C PHE A 18 -9.67 -0.55 -23.36
N GLN A 19 -10.32 -1.09 -24.40
CA GLN A 19 -10.64 -0.33 -25.63
C GLN A 19 -11.46 0.94 -25.36
N ASN A 20 -12.29 0.96 -24.32
CA ASN A 20 -13.15 2.09 -23.96
C ASN A 20 -12.55 3.01 -22.89
N TRP A 21 -11.28 2.81 -22.53
CA TRP A 21 -10.59 3.57 -21.49
C TRP A 21 -9.76 4.69 -22.14
N PRO A 22 -9.37 5.74 -21.40
CA PRO A 22 -8.56 6.85 -21.92
C PRO A 22 -7.08 6.43 -22.11
N LEU A 23 -6.85 5.25 -22.67
CA LEU A 23 -5.54 4.64 -22.86
C LEU A 23 -5.28 4.44 -24.35
N THR A 24 -4.07 4.74 -24.79
CA THR A 24 -3.63 4.50 -26.16
C THR A 24 -2.54 3.45 -26.19
N GLU A 25 -2.57 2.59 -27.22
CA GLU A 25 -1.48 1.64 -27.45
C GLU A 25 -0.18 2.39 -27.74
N ALA A 26 0.83 2.19 -26.90
CA ALA A 26 2.16 2.70 -27.08
C ALA A 26 3.06 1.58 -27.61
N ARG A 27 3.92 1.89 -28.58
CA ARG A 27 5.02 0.99 -28.93
C ARG A 27 6.03 1.00 -27.79
N VAL A 28 6.22 -0.17 -27.19
CA VAL A 28 7.32 -0.42 -26.28
C VAL A 28 8.66 -0.18 -26.98
N GLN A 29 9.55 0.53 -26.29
CA GLN A 29 10.91 0.79 -26.78
C GLN A 29 11.76 -0.49 -26.83
N HIS A 30 11.37 -1.53 -26.08
CA HIS A 30 12.04 -2.84 -26.06
C HIS A 30 11.03 -3.96 -26.36
N PRO A 31 11.11 -4.61 -27.55
CA PRO A 31 10.35 -5.82 -27.84
C PRO A 31 10.88 -7.00 -26.99
N PRO A 32 10.03 -7.95 -26.56
CA PRO A 32 8.65 -8.19 -27.00
C PRO A 32 7.58 -7.82 -25.94
N GLY A 33 6.66 -6.92 -26.29
CA GLY A 33 5.52 -6.59 -25.43
C GLY A 33 4.51 -5.66 -26.11
N ARG A 34 3.38 -5.40 -25.45
CA ARG A 34 2.43 -4.32 -25.78
C ARG A 34 2.35 -3.37 -24.60
N ALA A 35 2.15 -2.08 -24.82
CA ALA A 35 1.95 -1.15 -23.73
C ALA A 35 0.73 -0.27 -23.96
N LEU A 36 0.10 0.14 -22.87
CA LEU A 36 -0.92 1.17 -22.87
C LEU A 36 -0.42 2.40 -22.11
N ALA A 37 -0.66 3.56 -22.69
CA ALA A 37 -0.25 4.84 -22.16
C ALA A 37 -1.45 5.76 -21.91
N LEU A 38 -1.38 6.52 -20.82
CA LEU A 38 -2.27 7.62 -20.50
C LEU A 38 -1.55 8.93 -20.81
N HIS A 39 -2.05 9.73 -21.75
CA HIS A 39 -1.41 11.00 -22.15
C HIS A 39 0.09 10.88 -22.49
N GLY A 40 0.50 9.73 -23.04
CA GLY A 40 1.91 9.44 -23.37
C GLY A 40 2.76 8.90 -22.22
N LEU A 41 2.23 8.85 -20.99
CA LEU A 41 2.84 8.13 -19.87
C LEU A 41 2.46 6.65 -19.96
N GLN A 42 3.45 5.76 -20.03
CA GLN A 42 3.18 4.32 -20.00
C GLN A 42 2.62 3.93 -18.64
N VAL A 43 1.39 3.39 -18.64
CA VAL A 43 0.67 2.99 -17.42
C VAL A 43 0.59 1.48 -17.30
N LEU A 44 0.54 0.77 -18.43
CA LEU A 44 0.48 -0.69 -18.46
C LEU A 44 1.50 -1.21 -19.47
N HIS A 45 2.21 -2.26 -19.08
CA HIS A 45 3.08 -3.05 -19.94
C HIS A 45 2.62 -4.50 -19.90
N LEU A 46 2.40 -5.10 -21.07
CA LEU A 46 2.04 -6.49 -21.24
C LEU A 46 3.22 -7.23 -21.86
N HIS A 47 3.73 -8.21 -21.11
CA HIS A 47 4.74 -9.15 -21.55
C HIS A 47 4.09 -10.36 -22.24
N ARG A 48 4.90 -11.21 -22.87
CA ARG A 48 4.41 -12.42 -23.54
C ARG A 48 4.10 -13.59 -22.59
N ASP A 49 4.65 -13.57 -21.38
CA ASP A 49 4.57 -14.67 -20.41
C ASP A 49 3.39 -14.50 -19.44
N ASP A 50 2.28 -13.92 -19.92
CA ASP A 50 1.10 -13.60 -19.11
C ASP A 50 1.40 -12.73 -17.89
N LEU A 51 2.44 -11.90 -18.02
CA LEU A 51 2.83 -10.90 -17.03
C LEU A 51 2.38 -9.51 -17.48
N ALA A 52 1.80 -8.77 -16.56
CA ALA A 52 1.42 -7.38 -16.75
C ALA A 52 2.08 -6.50 -15.70
N GLU A 53 2.75 -5.42 -16.10
CA GLU A 53 3.28 -4.42 -15.18
C GLU A 53 2.42 -3.16 -15.24
N VAL A 54 2.03 -2.64 -14.08
CA VAL A 54 1.27 -1.40 -13.95
C VAL A 54 2.13 -0.36 -13.26
N PHE A 55 2.17 0.84 -13.83
CA PHE A 55 2.85 1.97 -13.20
C PHE A 55 1.93 2.64 -12.16
N LEU A 56 2.29 2.49 -10.90
CA LEU A 56 1.62 3.11 -9.76
C LEU A 56 2.54 4.14 -9.12
N THR A 57 1.97 5.27 -8.70
CA THR A 57 2.75 6.27 -7.97
C THR A 57 3.13 5.74 -6.58
N GLY A 58 4.28 6.16 -6.06
CA GLY A 58 4.74 5.75 -4.72
C GLY A 58 3.68 5.88 -3.61
N PRO A 59 2.85 6.95 -3.57
CA PRO A 59 1.76 7.06 -2.61
C PRO A 59 0.67 5.98 -2.75
N VAL A 60 0.38 5.52 -3.97
CA VAL A 60 -0.58 4.43 -4.20
C VAL A 60 0.02 3.10 -3.76
N ILE A 61 1.28 2.84 -4.13
CA ILE A 61 2.00 1.64 -3.69
C ILE A 61 2.04 1.58 -2.17
N GLY A 62 2.46 2.64 -1.48
CA GLY A 62 2.52 2.65 -0.02
C GLY A 62 1.18 2.43 0.69
N ARG A 63 0.04 2.75 0.05
CA ARG A 63 -1.29 2.46 0.59
C ARG A 63 -1.72 1.01 0.39
N LEU A 64 -1.29 0.41 -0.71
CA LEU A 64 -1.74 -0.92 -1.14
C LEU A 64 -0.73 -2.02 -0.83
N ASP A 65 0.50 -1.68 -0.45
CA ASP A 65 1.62 -2.60 -0.23
C ASP A 65 1.22 -3.84 0.58
N THR A 66 0.55 -3.65 1.72
CA THR A 66 0.08 -4.76 2.56
C THR A 66 -0.97 -5.64 1.86
N ALA A 67 -1.89 -5.05 1.09
CA ALA A 67 -2.93 -5.77 0.37
C ALA A 67 -2.38 -6.51 -0.85
N LEU A 68 -1.44 -5.90 -1.58
CA LEU A 68 -0.78 -6.51 -2.74
C LEU A 68 0.13 -7.65 -2.31
N SER A 69 0.93 -7.45 -1.26
CA SER A 69 1.80 -8.49 -0.69
C SER A 69 1.01 -9.70 -0.20
N ALA A 70 -0.18 -9.47 0.39
CA ALA A 70 -1.05 -10.55 0.85
C ALA A 70 -1.69 -11.36 -0.30
N SER A 71 -1.76 -10.82 -1.52
CA SER A 71 -2.36 -11.50 -2.67
C SER A 71 -1.49 -12.62 -3.24
N GLY A 72 -0.16 -12.55 -3.06
CA GLY A 72 0.81 -13.50 -3.61
C GLY A 72 0.86 -13.58 -5.14
N ARG A 73 0.10 -12.74 -5.84
CA ARG A 73 0.02 -12.67 -7.32
C ARG A 73 0.70 -11.43 -7.90
N VAL A 74 1.22 -10.60 -7.02
CA VAL A 74 1.71 -9.25 -7.32
C VAL A 74 3.10 -9.06 -6.73
N ASP A 75 4.04 -8.66 -7.58
CA ASP A 75 5.39 -8.26 -7.18
C ASP A 75 5.50 -6.73 -7.25
N VAL A 76 5.86 -6.11 -6.13
CA VAL A 76 5.97 -4.65 -6.01
C VAL A 76 7.44 -4.23 -6.11
N PHE A 77 7.77 -3.46 -7.13
CA PHE A 77 9.10 -2.86 -7.29
C PHE A 77 9.07 -1.41 -6.77
N ALA A 78 9.20 -1.27 -5.45
CA ALA A 78 9.02 0.01 -4.76
C ALA A 78 9.91 1.15 -5.32
N ASP A 79 11.09 0.82 -5.83
CA ASP A 79 12.06 1.79 -6.35
C ASP A 79 11.73 2.30 -7.77
N THR A 80 10.89 1.57 -8.51
CA THR A 80 10.59 1.88 -9.92
C THR A 80 9.17 2.39 -10.12
N GLY A 81 8.28 2.17 -9.14
CA GLY A 81 6.85 2.48 -9.27
C GLY A 81 6.08 1.45 -10.10
N TRP A 82 6.73 0.39 -10.56
CA TRP A 82 6.08 -0.67 -11.32
C TRP A 82 5.64 -1.81 -10.41
N VAL A 83 4.45 -2.32 -10.69
CA VAL A 83 3.87 -3.45 -9.99
C VAL A 83 3.54 -4.52 -11.01
N GLN A 84 4.14 -5.69 -10.87
CA GLN A 84 3.94 -6.82 -11.77
C GLN A 84 2.79 -7.70 -11.26
N VAL A 85 1.95 -8.16 -12.18
CA VAL A 85 0.78 -8.99 -11.93
C VAL A 85 0.86 -10.20 -12.86
N HIS A 86 0.72 -11.39 -12.28
CA HIS A 86 0.64 -12.64 -13.03
C HIS A 86 -0.82 -12.91 -13.44
N LEU A 87 -1.07 -13.03 -14.74
CA LEU A 87 -2.38 -13.28 -15.31
C LEU A 87 -2.57 -14.77 -15.57
N ASP A 88 -3.21 -15.45 -14.63
CA ASP A 88 -3.47 -16.90 -14.74
C ASP A 88 -4.98 -17.19 -14.73
N THR A 89 -5.76 -16.27 -14.17
CA THR A 89 -7.21 -16.40 -14.01
C THR A 89 -7.95 -15.14 -14.43
N GLU A 90 -9.28 -15.27 -14.60
CA GLU A 90 -10.15 -14.10 -14.81
C GLU A 90 -10.14 -13.14 -13.60
N GLY A 91 -9.93 -13.67 -12.39
CA GLY A 91 -9.78 -12.85 -11.18
C GLY A 91 -8.58 -11.90 -11.26
N ASP A 92 -7.48 -12.36 -11.85
CA ASP A 92 -6.27 -11.56 -12.05
C ASP A 92 -6.51 -10.43 -13.07
N LEU A 93 -7.36 -10.66 -14.08
CA LEU A 93 -7.78 -9.61 -15.02
C LEU A 93 -8.62 -8.53 -14.32
N PHE A 94 -9.48 -8.88 -13.38
CA PHE A 94 -10.24 -7.90 -12.59
C PHE A 94 -9.34 -7.13 -11.61
N LEU A 95 -8.36 -7.80 -11.01
CA LEU A 95 -7.33 -7.15 -10.22
C LEU A 95 -6.55 -6.14 -11.07
N LEU A 96 -6.07 -6.55 -12.24
CA LEU A 96 -5.37 -5.68 -13.18
C LEU A 96 -6.22 -4.46 -13.56
N GLN A 97 -7.50 -4.67 -13.87
CA GLN A 97 -8.43 -3.59 -14.19
C GLN A 97 -8.56 -2.57 -13.05
N SER A 98 -8.61 -3.05 -11.81
CA SER A 98 -8.67 -2.20 -10.61
C SER A 98 -7.38 -1.40 -10.44
N LEU A 99 -6.21 -2.02 -10.67
CA LEU A 99 -4.92 -1.34 -10.58
C LEU A 99 -4.74 -0.29 -11.67
N VAL A 100 -5.14 -0.59 -12.91
CA VAL A 100 -5.09 0.37 -14.02
C VAL A 100 -6.03 1.55 -13.76
N SER A 101 -7.20 1.32 -13.16
CA SER A 101 -8.10 2.41 -12.74
C SER A 101 -7.42 3.35 -11.75
N LEU A 102 -6.76 2.79 -10.73
CA LEU A 102 -6.02 3.56 -9.74
C LEU A 102 -4.82 4.27 -10.36
N ALA A 103 -4.14 3.63 -11.30
CA ALA A 103 -3.04 4.23 -12.05
C ALA A 103 -3.53 5.44 -12.85
N ILE A 104 -4.69 5.35 -13.50
CA ILE A 104 -5.29 6.49 -14.20
C ILE A 104 -5.64 7.58 -13.19
N GLN A 105 -6.36 7.27 -12.12
CA GLN A 105 -6.73 8.26 -11.12
C GLN A 105 -5.52 8.98 -10.49
N ALA A 106 -4.41 8.26 -10.31
CA ALA A 106 -3.20 8.79 -9.71
C ALA A 106 -2.26 9.53 -10.68
N ASN A 107 -2.38 9.30 -11.99
CA ASN A 107 -1.53 9.92 -13.00
C ASN A 107 -2.28 10.93 -13.89
N ASP A 108 -3.61 10.91 -13.88
CA ASP A 108 -4.43 11.87 -14.62
C ASP A 108 -4.41 13.24 -13.91
N PRO A 109 -3.92 14.31 -14.57
CA PRO A 109 -3.96 15.65 -14.01
C PRO A 109 -5.39 16.17 -13.81
N ALA A 110 -6.39 15.69 -14.58
CA ALA A 110 -7.78 16.05 -14.38
C ALA A 110 -8.40 15.40 -13.14
N SER A 111 -7.87 14.24 -12.72
CA SER A 111 -8.28 13.52 -11.51
C SER A 111 -7.73 14.13 -10.22
N HIS A 112 -6.81 15.10 -10.32
CA HIS A 112 -6.36 15.92 -9.20
C HIS A 112 -7.15 17.23 -9.19
N PRO A 113 -8.30 17.31 -8.49
CA PRO A 113 -8.83 18.62 -8.16
C PRO A 113 -7.75 19.31 -7.33
N VAL A 114 -7.23 20.44 -7.84
CA VAL A 114 -6.53 21.44 -7.04
C VAL A 114 -7.38 21.59 -5.79
N ARG A 115 -6.90 21.07 -4.66
CA ARG A 115 -7.62 21.21 -3.39
C ARG A 115 -7.94 22.70 -3.28
N PRO A 116 -9.22 23.11 -3.29
CA PRO A 116 -9.54 24.41 -2.73
C PRO A 116 -8.92 24.35 -1.34
N ALA A 117 -8.09 25.32 -1.00
CA ALA A 117 -7.65 25.50 0.38
C ALA A 117 -8.89 25.29 1.23
N VAL A 118 -8.87 24.25 2.07
CA VAL A 118 -9.98 23.98 2.97
C VAL A 118 -10.11 25.25 3.79
N THR A 119 -11.04 26.11 3.41
CA THR A 119 -11.49 27.19 4.25
C THR A 119 -12.07 26.46 5.44
N ASP A 120 -11.26 26.43 6.50
CA ASP A 120 -11.58 25.87 7.80
C ASP A 120 -13.04 26.21 8.10
N CYS A 121 -13.89 25.19 8.08
CA CYS A 121 -15.29 25.38 8.36
C CYS A 121 -15.34 25.76 9.85
N PRO A 122 -15.84 26.94 10.26
CA PRO A 122 -15.76 27.37 11.66
C PRO A 122 -16.50 26.42 12.63
N ALA A 123 -17.29 25.47 12.11
CA ALA A 123 -17.96 24.41 12.85
C ALA A 123 -17.04 23.27 13.36
N SER A 124 -15.81 23.11 12.84
CA SER A 124 -14.88 22.06 13.28
C SER A 124 -14.20 22.37 14.63
N ARG A 125 -14.45 23.55 15.21
CA ARG A 125 -13.86 24.01 16.48
C ARG A 125 -14.69 23.65 17.73
N CYS A 126 -15.54 22.63 17.66
CA CYS A 126 -16.47 22.28 18.75
C CYS A 126 -16.33 20.86 19.33
N HIS A 127 -15.18 20.19 19.18
CA HIS A 127 -14.95 18.88 19.82
C HIS A 127 -13.89 18.95 20.92
N THR A 128 -14.15 19.73 21.97
CA THR A 128 -13.59 19.43 23.30
C THR A 128 -14.63 19.77 24.36
N ALA A 129 -15.72 19.00 24.36
CA ALA A 129 -16.54 18.83 25.56
C ALA A 129 -16.01 17.58 26.27
N ALA A 130 -15.23 17.80 27.33
CA ALA A 130 -14.82 16.76 28.26
C ALA A 130 -16.06 15.98 28.76
N PRO A 131 -16.04 14.64 28.79
CA PRO A 131 -17.09 13.92 29.49
C PRO A 131 -16.97 14.24 30.99
N LYS A 132 -18.02 14.89 31.54
CA LYS A 132 -18.21 15.01 32.99
C LYS A 132 -18.28 13.60 33.57
N ALA A 133 -17.37 13.29 34.48
CA ALA A 133 -17.40 12.05 35.25
C ALA A 133 -18.76 11.90 35.96
N PRO A 134 -19.41 10.73 35.90
CA PRO A 134 -20.70 10.53 36.55
C PRO A 134 -20.56 10.49 38.07
N ALA A 135 -21.54 11.06 38.76
CA ALA A 135 -21.55 11.38 40.19
C ALA A 135 -21.60 10.18 41.16
N TRP A 136 -21.34 8.94 40.71
CA TRP A 136 -21.36 7.75 41.56
C TRP A 136 -19.97 7.35 42.11
N ALA A 137 -18.89 8.03 41.71
CA ALA A 137 -17.52 7.71 42.15
C ALA A 137 -17.14 8.31 43.52
N VAL A 138 -18.09 8.44 44.45
CA VAL A 138 -17.83 8.87 45.83
C VAL A 138 -18.47 7.87 46.80
N THR A 139 -17.67 7.47 47.80
CA THR A 139 -17.85 6.43 48.85
C THR A 139 -17.43 5.03 48.40
N ARG A 140 -16.52 4.30 49.05
CA ARG A 140 -15.99 4.17 50.44
C ARG A 140 -14.62 3.45 50.27
N ALA A 141 -13.62 3.43 51.16
CA ALA A 141 -13.60 3.54 52.60
C ALA A 141 -12.19 3.96 53.07
N ARG A 142 -12.18 4.65 54.20
CA ARG A 142 -11.02 4.99 55.01
C ARG A 142 -10.58 3.81 55.90
N ARG A 143 -9.27 3.77 56.16
CA ARG A 143 -8.54 3.29 57.37
C ARG A 143 -8.33 1.78 57.53
N THR A 144 -7.06 1.37 57.57
CA THR A 144 -6.26 1.03 58.79
C THR A 144 -4.78 1.20 58.40
N ARG A 145 -4.04 2.21 58.88
CA ARG A 145 -3.19 2.28 60.08
C ARG A 145 -2.33 1.02 60.32
N SER A 146 -1.04 1.08 59.99
CA SER A 146 0.07 0.97 60.97
C SER A 146 1.48 1.03 60.32
N PRO A 147 2.53 1.35 61.11
CA PRO A 147 3.79 1.93 60.64
C PRO A 147 5.02 0.99 60.74
N GLY A 148 6.10 1.34 60.06
CA GLY A 148 7.44 0.75 60.20
C GLY A 148 8.33 1.16 59.03
N SER A 149 9.02 2.31 59.08
CA SER A 149 10.40 2.47 59.57
C SER A 149 11.42 1.46 59.02
N SER A 150 12.37 1.99 58.27
CA SER A 150 13.81 1.65 58.15
C SER A 150 14.23 1.56 56.68
N ALA A 151 14.90 2.57 56.14
CA ALA A 151 16.31 2.90 56.34
C ALA A 151 17.26 1.97 55.59
N GLY A 152 18.16 2.58 54.81
CA GLY A 152 19.31 1.93 54.16
C GLY A 152 19.01 1.53 52.71
N GLY A 153 19.82 1.81 51.71
CA GLY A 153 21.16 2.38 51.71
C GLY A 153 21.64 2.39 50.26
N ARG A 154 22.34 3.47 49.90
CA ARG A 154 23.10 3.60 48.67
C ARG A 154 24.26 2.60 48.67
N THR A 155 24.52 1.93 47.55
CA THR A 155 25.85 1.60 46.99
C THR A 155 25.63 1.18 45.53
N ASN A 156 25.82 2.03 44.52
CA ASN A 156 27.09 2.27 43.80
C ASN A 156 28.04 1.06 43.73
N ARG A 157 28.30 0.52 42.53
CA ARG A 157 29.64 0.44 41.91
C ARG A 157 29.70 -0.45 40.66
N ARG A 158 30.28 0.15 39.61
CA ARG A 158 31.39 -0.35 38.78
C ARG A 158 31.16 -1.53 37.80
N ARG A 159 31.12 -1.17 36.51
CA ARG A 159 31.95 -1.68 35.36
C ARG A 159 33.34 -2.24 35.78
N PRO A 160 34.13 -2.90 34.91
CA PRO A 160 33.84 -3.63 33.65
C PRO A 160 34.67 -4.95 33.46
N GLU A 161 34.50 -5.60 32.28
CA GLU A 161 35.54 -6.29 31.46
C GLU A 161 35.97 -7.74 31.83
N PRO A 162 36.68 -8.50 30.96
CA PRO A 162 36.10 -9.50 30.04
C PRO A 162 36.79 -10.88 30.15
N SER A 163 36.34 -11.89 29.38
CA SER A 163 37.22 -13.02 29.01
C SER A 163 36.69 -13.86 27.85
N SER A 164 37.42 -13.70 26.74
CA SER A 164 37.90 -14.66 25.77
C SER A 164 37.51 -16.15 25.83
N ALA A 165 37.22 -16.63 24.62
CA ALA A 165 37.83 -17.79 23.94
C ALA A 165 37.30 -19.21 24.16
N VAL A 166 37.53 -20.00 23.09
CA VAL A 166 37.33 -21.45 22.89
C VAL A 166 35.88 -21.82 22.51
N GLY A 167 35.60 -22.51 21.41
CA GLY A 167 36.42 -23.19 20.42
C GLY A 167 35.54 -24.15 19.61
N MET A 168 35.92 -24.36 18.35
CA MET A 168 35.80 -25.57 17.52
C MET A 168 34.67 -26.58 17.82
N SER A 169 33.81 -26.79 16.83
CA SER A 169 33.57 -28.09 16.17
C SER A 169 32.86 -27.88 14.84
#